data_AF-C0NPH1-F1
#
_entry.id   AF-C0NPH1-F1
#
_cell.length_a   1.000
_cell.length_b   1.000
_cell.length_c   1.000
_cell.angle_alpha   90.00
_cell.angle_beta   90.00
_cell.angle_gamma   90.00
#
_symmetry.space_group_name_H-M   'P 1'
#
loop_
_entity.id
_entity.type
_entity.pdbx_description
1 polymer ?
#
loop_
_entity_poly.entity_id
_entity_poly.type
_entity_poly.pdbx_seq_one_letter_code
_entity_poly.pdbx_strand_id
1 'polypeptide(L)'
;MPDVLLVDFHGKHNPHHIFCTQTTRHRNLVPVSDAKQQSATAGCQAKLRAENSSLHPPTVDADGVVTKCAPLAIMMESHVGLAIYVLACMGMGVLVLLLSARLSSFAVRHLFRETGVKLAIVSPRLHTVALDAASTLEGNSTCQLNGDGAIIIRPADEWGTLLQGTDAAGGRQSTRAAQNTHFVSEQDHQVITLHSSGMSGLAVFKSLIAYDGSPLEYSWKWNTRTSEPDNRYSREAIGKDSGRDALMHFLGNSPEGKLMKPNVMGMDNVEPSKSRLKIYFTSANTSFKSVREIMTMGGISDISEESLQNLRSMILAVLGLPADFPEEKEISVESTTAGQTWKDFEALCEGFIYFFDIAPTSGRPQVKFFLTTPKYGADDLTIARNLMAWMDEQGRGTYCDAYIGAWRTGRECTDTSVISARRRESLTSSLTSLLSYTARPGTKRT
;
A
#
# COMPACT_ATOMS: atom_id res chain seq x y z
N MET A 1 7.71 -13.69 0.39
CA MET A 1 9.13 -13.36 0.18
C MET A 1 9.29 -11.87 0.42
N PRO A 2 10.21 -11.42 1.28
CA PRO A 2 10.56 -10.01 1.38
C PRO A 2 11.05 -9.48 0.01
N ASP A 3 10.53 -8.33 -0.42
CA ASP A 3 10.67 -7.81 -1.80
C ASP A 3 12.13 -7.67 -2.29
N VAL A 4 13.09 -7.50 -1.37
CA VAL A 4 14.52 -7.44 -1.72
C VAL A 4 15.08 -8.77 -2.23
N LEU A 5 14.49 -9.92 -1.86
CA LEU A 5 14.87 -11.21 -2.46
C LEU A 5 14.51 -11.28 -3.95
N LEU A 6 13.49 -10.53 -4.39
CA LEU A 6 13.17 -10.42 -5.81
C LEU A 6 14.28 -9.65 -6.53
N VAL A 7 14.87 -8.62 -5.93
CA VAL A 7 16.02 -7.91 -6.51
C VAL A 7 17.18 -8.87 -6.77
N ASP A 8 17.48 -9.75 -5.81
CA ASP A 8 18.52 -10.75 -5.97
C ASP A 8 18.18 -11.82 -7.00
N PHE A 9 16.94 -12.30 -6.98
CA PHE A 9 16.45 -13.26 -7.95
C PHE A 9 16.53 -12.71 -9.38
N HIS A 10 16.01 -11.52 -9.61
CA HIS A 10 15.99 -10.86 -10.90
C HIS A 10 17.38 -10.46 -11.37
N GLY A 11 18.23 -9.93 -10.48
CA GLY A 11 19.63 -9.63 -10.80
C GLY A 11 20.41 -10.87 -11.23
N LYS A 12 20.11 -12.04 -10.66
CA LYS A 12 20.75 -13.31 -11.02
C LYS A 12 20.17 -13.97 -12.27
N HIS A 13 18.84 -14.04 -12.37
CA HIS A 13 18.14 -14.85 -13.38
C HIS A 13 17.69 -14.05 -14.60
N ASN A 14 17.48 -12.74 -14.45
CA ASN A 14 17.00 -11.84 -15.50
C ASN A 14 17.86 -10.57 -15.63
N PRO A 15 19.22 -10.64 -15.59
CA PRO A 15 20.09 -9.46 -15.43
C PRO A 15 19.93 -8.38 -16.51
N HIS A 16 19.51 -8.77 -17.71
CA HIS A 16 19.32 -7.88 -18.86
C HIS A 16 17.88 -7.39 -19.02
N HIS A 17 16.93 -7.93 -18.24
CA HIS A 17 15.56 -7.47 -18.27
C HIS A 17 15.48 -6.06 -17.70
N ILE A 18 14.63 -5.22 -18.30
CA ILE A 18 14.49 -3.83 -17.89
C ILE A 18 13.59 -3.79 -16.65
N PHE A 19 14.16 -3.37 -15.53
CA PHE A 19 13.42 -3.08 -14.29
C PHE A 19 12.56 -1.83 -14.49
N CYS A 20 13.16 -0.76 -15.01
CA CYS A 20 12.45 0.49 -15.30
C CYS A 20 13.20 1.33 -16.34
N THR A 21 12.51 2.36 -16.86
CA THR A 21 13.13 3.39 -17.71
C THR A 21 13.04 4.74 -16.98
N GLN A 22 14.19 5.29 -16.58
CA GLN A 22 14.27 6.57 -15.90
C GLN A 22 14.43 7.69 -16.93
N THR A 23 13.63 8.75 -16.82
CA THR A 23 13.78 9.94 -17.67
C THR A 23 14.72 10.94 -16.98
N THR A 24 15.70 11.49 -17.70
CA THR A 24 16.56 12.58 -17.20
C THR A 24 15.83 13.94 -17.26
N ARG A 25 16.40 14.97 -16.64
CA ARG A 25 15.90 16.36 -16.78
C ARG A 25 15.85 16.82 -18.25
N HIS A 26 16.74 16.29 -19.10
CA HIS A 26 16.81 16.57 -20.53
C HIS A 26 15.94 15.64 -21.40
N ARG A 27 15.02 14.88 -20.78
CA ARG A 27 14.11 13.93 -21.45
C ARG A 27 14.80 12.74 -22.13
N ASN A 28 16.06 12.46 -21.81
CA ASN A 28 16.73 11.24 -22.24
C ASN A 28 16.17 10.06 -21.45
N LEU A 29 15.88 8.96 -22.13
CA LEU A 29 15.42 7.72 -21.52
C LEU A 29 16.64 6.86 -21.16
N VAL A 30 16.76 6.52 -19.89
CA VAL A 30 17.85 5.68 -19.35
C VAL A 30 17.23 4.36 -18.90
N PRO A 31 17.40 3.27 -19.68
CA PRO A 31 16.96 1.96 -19.23
C PRO A 31 17.81 1.51 -18.03
N VAL A 32 17.16 0.96 -17.02
CA VAL A 32 17.77 0.37 -15.83
C VAL A 32 17.42 -1.11 -15.84
N SER A 33 18.43 -1.96 -16.01
CA SER A 33 18.23 -3.41 -15.96
C SER A 33 18.17 -3.92 -14.52
N ASP A 34 17.63 -5.13 -14.33
CA ASP A 34 17.58 -5.80 -13.03
C ASP A 34 18.99 -5.93 -12.40
N ALA A 35 20.03 -6.21 -13.20
CA ALA A 35 21.42 -6.23 -12.72
C ALA A 35 21.88 -4.85 -12.22
N LYS A 36 21.54 -3.79 -12.93
CA LYS A 36 21.90 -2.42 -12.56
C LYS A 36 21.16 -1.96 -11.30
N GLN A 37 19.89 -2.36 -11.16
CA GLN A 37 19.11 -2.15 -9.94
C GLN A 37 19.74 -2.89 -8.75
N GLN A 38 20.12 -4.16 -8.91
CA GLN A 38 20.75 -4.95 -7.86
C GLN A 38 22.06 -4.31 -7.39
N SER A 39 22.95 -3.97 -8.32
CA SER A 39 24.21 -3.27 -8.03
C SER A 39 23.98 -1.92 -7.34
N ALA A 40 23.03 -1.12 -7.82
CA ALA A 40 22.71 0.16 -7.20
C ALA A 40 22.14 0.01 -5.78
N THR A 41 21.32 -1.02 -5.55
CA THR A 41 20.76 -1.34 -4.23
C THR A 41 21.89 -1.75 -3.27
N ALA A 42 22.77 -2.67 -3.68
CA ALA A 42 23.90 -3.12 -2.87
C ALA A 42 24.89 -1.97 -2.57
N GLY A 43 25.20 -1.13 -3.56
CA GLY A 43 26.05 0.05 -3.39
C GLY A 43 25.43 1.08 -2.44
N CYS A 44 24.14 1.34 -2.56
CA CYS A 44 23.39 2.21 -1.65
C CYS A 44 23.44 1.70 -0.21
N GLN A 45 23.28 0.40 0.02
CA GLN A 45 23.43 -0.20 1.34
C GLN A 45 24.83 -0.04 1.92
N ALA A 46 25.87 -0.31 1.12
CA ALA A 46 27.25 -0.17 1.56
C ALA A 46 27.53 1.26 2.02
N LYS A 47 27.04 2.25 1.25
CA LYS A 47 27.15 3.66 1.60
C LYS A 47 26.39 4.02 2.88
N LEU A 48 25.11 3.64 2.99
CA LEU A 48 24.28 3.92 4.16
C LEU A 48 24.90 3.36 5.45
N ARG A 49 25.44 2.14 5.42
CA ARG A 49 26.13 1.52 6.57
C ARG A 49 27.45 2.21 6.91
N ALA A 50 28.24 2.60 5.91
CA ALA A 50 29.51 3.28 6.12
C ALA A 50 29.32 4.65 6.77
N GLU A 51 28.24 5.35 6.41
CA GLU A 51 27.94 6.70 6.89
C GLU A 51 27.16 6.73 8.21
N ASN A 52 26.48 5.63 8.59
CA ASN A 52 25.60 5.59 9.75
C ASN A 52 25.72 4.24 10.48
N SER A 53 26.58 4.19 11.50
CA SER A 53 26.80 2.99 12.33
C SER A 53 25.58 2.58 13.15
N SER A 54 24.59 3.46 13.32
CA SER A 54 23.33 3.17 14.01
C SER A 54 22.39 2.28 13.20
N LEU A 55 22.59 2.17 11.88
CA LEU A 55 21.79 1.30 11.02
C LEU A 55 22.32 -0.13 11.12
N HIS A 56 21.53 -1.01 11.73
CA HIS A 56 21.85 -2.41 11.84
C HIS A 56 20.63 -3.28 11.48
N PRO A 57 20.85 -4.49 10.95
CA PRO A 57 19.78 -5.46 10.80
C PRO A 57 19.17 -5.82 12.16
N PRO A 58 17.95 -6.39 12.18
CA PRO A 58 17.38 -6.95 13.38
C PRO A 58 18.35 -7.93 14.04
N THR A 59 18.56 -7.79 15.34
CA THR A 59 19.36 -8.70 16.16
C THR A 59 18.45 -9.41 17.15
N VAL A 60 18.66 -10.70 17.34
CA VAL A 60 17.93 -11.49 18.35
C VAL A 60 18.88 -11.74 19.51
N ASP A 61 18.49 -11.36 20.71
CA ASP A 61 19.28 -11.64 21.91
C ASP A 61 19.16 -13.11 22.36
N ALA A 62 19.84 -13.45 23.46
CA ALA A 62 19.82 -14.81 24.00
C ALA A 62 18.43 -15.27 24.49
N ASP A 63 17.55 -14.32 24.82
CA ASP A 63 16.18 -14.56 25.30
C ASP A 63 15.16 -14.61 24.16
N GLY A 64 15.60 -14.42 22.91
CA GLY A 64 14.74 -14.42 21.73
C GLY A 64 14.08 -13.06 21.43
N VAL A 65 14.47 -12.00 22.13
CA VAL A 65 13.93 -10.65 21.92
C VAL A 65 14.58 -10.02 20.70
N VAL A 66 13.75 -9.54 19.78
CA VAL A 66 14.18 -8.85 18.57
C VAL A 66 14.43 -7.38 18.87
N THR A 67 15.67 -6.94 18.63
CA THR A 67 16.05 -5.53 18.67
C THR A 67 16.28 -5.01 17.25
N LYS A 68 15.58 -3.92 16.89
CA LYS A 68 15.72 -3.24 15.60
C LYS A 68 16.30 -1.84 15.81
N CYS A 69 16.98 -1.32 14.79
CA CYS A 69 17.40 0.07 14.81
C CYS A 69 16.20 1.02 14.63
N ALA A 70 16.43 2.31 14.91
CA ALA A 70 15.43 3.34 14.66
C ALA A 70 15.07 3.42 13.16
N PRO A 71 13.83 3.78 12.81
CA PRO A 71 13.43 3.85 11.42
C PRO A 71 14.23 4.92 10.66
N LEU A 72 14.51 4.64 9.38
CA LEU A 72 15.10 5.59 8.45
C LEU A 72 13.97 6.28 7.69
N ALA A 73 13.87 7.61 7.79
CA ALA A 73 12.92 8.35 6.98
C ALA A 73 13.45 8.59 5.57
N ILE A 74 12.58 8.49 4.57
CA ILE A 74 12.87 8.85 3.18
C ILE A 74 11.86 9.92 2.77
N MET A 75 12.33 11.05 2.26
CA MET A 75 11.48 12.13 1.78
C MET A 75 12.03 12.65 0.45
N MET A 76 11.52 12.11 -0.65
CA MET A 76 12.04 12.43 -1.99
C MET A 76 10.99 12.25 -3.09
N GLU A 77 11.27 12.78 -4.28
CA GLU A 77 10.42 12.60 -5.45
C GLU A 77 10.47 11.17 -6.00
N SER A 78 9.42 10.80 -6.73
CA SER A 78 9.22 9.46 -7.30
C SER A 78 10.07 9.20 -8.55
N HIS A 79 11.38 9.02 -8.37
CA HIS A 79 12.30 8.51 -9.40
C HIS A 79 12.98 7.21 -8.95
N VAL A 80 13.79 6.57 -9.80
CA VAL A 80 14.44 5.28 -9.50
C VAL A 80 15.23 5.27 -8.18
N GLY A 81 15.87 6.40 -7.83
CA GLY A 81 16.54 6.56 -6.52
C GLY A 81 15.66 6.26 -5.31
N LEU A 82 14.37 6.62 -5.34
CA LEU A 82 13.44 6.28 -4.27
C LEU A 82 13.30 4.76 -4.09
N ALA A 83 13.12 4.03 -5.20
CA ALA A 83 13.05 2.58 -5.17
C ALA A 83 14.36 1.98 -4.63
N ILE A 84 15.51 2.50 -5.07
CA ILE A 84 16.83 2.05 -4.61
C ILE A 84 16.98 2.24 -3.10
N TYR A 85 16.65 3.41 -2.53
CA TYR A 85 16.75 3.64 -1.08
C TYR A 85 15.80 2.74 -0.27
N VAL A 86 14.55 2.58 -0.73
CA VAL A 86 13.57 1.70 -0.07
C VAL A 86 14.10 0.26 -0.07
N LEU A 87 14.48 -0.27 -1.24
CA LEU A 87 15.01 -1.63 -1.37
C LEU A 87 16.32 -1.82 -0.59
N ALA A 88 17.17 -0.79 -0.54
CA ALA A 88 18.41 -0.83 0.25
C ALA A 88 18.10 -1.01 1.73
N CYS A 89 17.18 -0.21 2.28
CA CYS A 89 16.77 -0.32 3.68
C CYS A 89 16.09 -1.66 3.99
N MET A 90 15.20 -2.13 3.10
CA MET A 90 14.58 -3.45 3.22
C MET A 90 15.61 -4.58 3.24
N GLY A 91 16.63 -4.52 2.37
CA GLY A 91 17.72 -5.50 2.37
C GLY A 91 18.68 -5.40 3.55
N MET A 92 18.65 -4.29 4.28
CA MET A 92 19.33 -4.13 5.58
C MET A 92 18.46 -4.54 6.77
N GLY A 93 17.15 -4.78 6.57
CA GLY A 93 16.20 -4.96 7.68
C GLY A 93 15.94 -3.69 8.48
N VAL A 94 16.17 -2.52 7.88
CA VAL A 94 15.91 -1.21 8.48
C VAL A 94 14.48 -0.79 8.13
N LEU A 95 13.67 -0.45 9.14
CA LEU A 95 12.32 0.06 8.92
C LEU A 95 12.39 1.40 8.19
N VAL A 96 11.64 1.53 7.10
CA VAL A 96 11.59 2.78 6.33
C VAL A 96 10.36 3.60 6.70
N LEU A 97 10.52 4.86 7.09
CA LEU A 97 9.43 5.84 7.12
C LEU A 97 9.42 6.65 5.81
N LEU A 98 8.62 6.26 4.82
CA LEU A 98 8.50 7.07 3.60
C LEU A 98 7.49 8.19 3.80
N LEU A 99 7.95 9.40 3.56
CA LEU A 99 7.16 10.61 3.70
C LEU A 99 6.81 11.17 2.34
N SER A 100 5.54 11.51 2.15
CA SER A 100 5.08 12.24 0.96
C SER A 100 5.84 13.55 0.82
N ALA A 101 6.28 13.85 -0.41
CA ALA A 101 6.91 15.11 -0.78
C ALA A 101 6.02 16.35 -0.56
N ARG A 102 4.76 16.15 -0.17
CA ARG A 102 3.74 17.20 0.00
C ARG A 102 3.39 17.44 1.47
N LEU A 103 4.01 16.71 2.39
CA LEU A 103 3.82 16.94 3.81
C LEU A 103 4.34 18.32 4.21
N SER A 104 3.60 18.98 5.11
CA SER A 104 4.10 20.17 5.78
C SER A 104 5.19 19.79 6.79
N SER A 105 6.06 20.73 7.15
CA SER A 105 7.07 20.53 8.19
C SER A 105 6.46 20.11 9.52
N PHE A 106 5.25 20.56 9.85
CA PHE A 106 4.50 20.14 11.04
C PHE A 106 4.15 18.65 11.01
N ALA A 107 3.61 18.16 9.89
CA ALA A 107 3.27 16.74 9.75
C ALA A 107 4.53 15.86 9.77
N VAL A 108 5.59 16.29 9.07
CA VAL A 108 6.89 15.60 9.09
C VAL A 108 7.43 15.51 10.52
N ARG A 109 7.38 16.61 11.29
CA ARG A 109 7.84 16.65 12.69
C ARG A 109 7.07 15.70 13.58
N HIS A 110 5.74 15.68 13.46
CA HIS A 110 4.91 14.77 14.22
C HIS A 110 5.31 13.32 13.93
N LEU A 111 5.42 12.96 12.65
CA LEU A 111 5.79 11.60 12.23
C LEU A 111 7.19 11.23 12.72
N PHE A 112 8.17 12.14 12.62
CA PHE A 112 9.50 11.93 13.16
C PHE A 112 9.48 11.63 14.66
N ARG A 113 8.70 12.39 15.45
CA ARG A 113 8.58 12.19 16.89
C ARG A 113 7.93 10.85 17.23
N GLU A 114 6.78 10.54 16.62
CA GLU A 114 6.00 9.35 16.96
C GLU A 114 6.68 8.04 16.50
N THR A 115 7.50 8.11 15.45
CA THR A 115 8.23 6.93 14.94
C THR A 115 9.63 6.77 15.51
N GLY A 116 10.14 7.78 16.24
CA GLY A 116 11.50 7.78 16.77
C GLY A 116 12.59 7.79 15.69
N VAL A 117 12.30 8.35 14.51
CA VAL A 117 13.29 8.48 13.42
C VAL A 117 14.50 9.27 13.89
N LYS A 118 15.69 8.73 13.64
CA LYS A 118 16.97 9.41 13.94
C LYS A 118 17.72 9.86 12.69
N LEU A 119 17.34 9.35 11.52
CA LEU A 119 18.01 9.63 10.25
C LEU A 119 16.95 9.78 9.14
N ALA A 120 17.07 10.85 8.36
CA ALA A 120 16.23 11.08 7.19
C ALA A 120 17.08 11.31 5.94
N ILE A 121 16.79 10.58 4.87
CA ILE A 121 17.32 10.81 3.53
C ILE A 121 16.32 11.66 2.75
N VAL A 122 16.74 12.84 2.33
CA VAL A 122 15.84 13.88 1.81
C VAL A 122 16.34 14.43 0.50
N SER A 123 15.47 14.56 -0.51
CA SER A 123 15.88 15.17 -1.78
C SER A 123 16.17 16.67 -1.61
N PRO A 124 17.01 17.26 -2.49
CA PRO A 124 17.37 18.68 -2.39
C PRO A 124 16.17 19.63 -2.31
N ARG A 125 15.04 19.29 -2.97
CA ARG A 125 13.82 20.11 -2.99
C ARG A 125 13.02 20.07 -1.69
N LEU A 126 13.20 19.02 -0.89
CA LEU A 126 12.45 18.80 0.35
C LEU A 126 13.30 19.07 1.59
N HIS A 127 14.58 19.38 1.39
CA HIS A 127 15.56 19.59 2.45
C HIS A 127 15.13 20.65 3.45
N THR A 128 14.62 21.81 2.99
CA THR A 128 14.12 22.88 3.87
C THR A 128 12.95 22.41 4.74
N VAL A 129 11.99 21.68 4.15
CA VAL A 129 10.82 21.17 4.89
C VAL A 129 11.25 20.20 6.00
N ALA A 130 12.23 19.34 5.71
CA ALA A 130 12.75 18.39 6.68
C ALA A 130 13.59 19.07 7.78
N LEU A 131 14.39 20.10 7.45
CA LEU A 131 15.11 20.90 8.44
C LEU A 131 14.17 21.69 9.36
N ASP A 132 13.12 22.31 8.80
CA ASP A 132 12.10 22.99 9.59
C ASP A 132 11.34 22.02 10.51
N ALA A 133 11.14 20.78 10.05
CA ALA A 133 10.56 19.74 10.87
C ALA A 133 11.47 19.37 12.05
N ALA A 134 12.76 19.13 11.77
CA ALA A 134 13.76 18.69 12.75
C ALA A 134 14.14 19.78 13.77
N SER A 135 14.35 21.03 13.34
CA SER A 135 14.83 22.13 14.18
C SER A 135 13.91 22.49 15.35
N THR A 136 12.60 22.31 15.20
CA THR A 136 11.63 22.66 16.26
C THR A 136 11.38 21.50 17.23
N LEU A 137 12.01 20.33 17.04
CA LEU A 137 12.00 19.29 18.09
C LEU A 137 12.83 19.70 19.32
N GLU A 138 13.75 20.65 19.18
CA GLU A 138 14.69 21.03 20.24
C GLU A 138 14.20 22.20 21.14
N GLY A 139 13.03 22.78 20.89
CA GLY A 139 12.57 23.98 21.61
C GLY A 139 11.09 24.01 21.98
N ASN A 140 10.81 24.06 23.28
CA ASN A 140 9.54 24.41 23.94
C ASN A 140 8.40 23.38 23.92
N SER A 141 8.50 22.34 24.76
CA SER A 141 7.38 21.84 25.58
C SER A 141 7.86 20.78 26.57
N THR A 142 7.40 20.87 27.81
CA THR A 142 7.76 20.07 28.99
C THR A 142 7.52 18.57 28.84
N CYS A 143 8.47 17.86 28.22
CA CYS A 143 8.78 16.45 28.45
C CYS A 143 10.29 16.31 28.17
N GLN A 144 11.10 16.13 29.22
CA GLN A 144 12.52 15.87 29.08
C GLN A 144 12.72 14.56 28.29
N LEU A 145 13.02 14.68 27.00
CA LEU A 145 13.65 13.61 26.25
C LEU A 145 15.14 13.66 26.61
N ASN A 146 15.58 12.65 27.38
CA ASN A 146 16.98 12.45 27.73
C ASN A 146 17.86 12.49 26.47
N GLY A 147 18.92 13.27 26.54
CA GLY A 147 19.75 13.66 25.40
C GLY A 147 20.40 12.49 24.66
N ASP A 148 20.04 12.34 23.39
CA ASP A 148 20.88 12.02 22.22
C ASP A 148 20.00 12.05 20.93
N GLY A 149 19.07 13.02 20.87
CA GLY A 149 17.83 12.92 20.09
C GLY A 149 17.75 13.72 18.79
N ALA A 150 18.86 14.30 18.32
CA ALA A 150 18.86 15.11 17.11
C ALA A 150 18.65 14.23 15.86
N ILE A 151 17.72 14.63 15.00
CA ILE A 151 17.44 13.94 13.73
C ILE A 151 18.49 14.39 12.71
N ILE A 152 19.24 13.43 12.17
CA ILE A 152 20.22 13.69 11.13
C ILE A 152 19.50 13.76 9.78
N ILE A 153 19.49 14.94 9.16
CA ILE A 153 18.99 15.11 7.79
C ILE A 153 20.17 14.97 6.82
N ARG A 154 20.06 14.04 5.86
CA ARG A 154 21.05 13.82 4.82
C ARG A 154 20.45 14.10 3.43
N PRO A 155 21.18 14.78 2.54
CA PRO A 155 20.77 14.89 1.16
C PRO A 155 20.79 13.51 0.50
N ALA A 156 19.74 13.19 -0.25
CA ALA A 156 19.70 12.02 -1.10
C ALA A 156 20.69 12.18 -2.26
N ASP A 157 21.38 11.10 -2.62
CA ASP A 157 22.22 11.06 -3.79
C ASP A 157 21.40 11.26 -5.06
N GLU A 158 22.01 11.90 -6.06
CA GLU A 158 21.44 11.89 -7.39
C GLU A 158 21.33 10.45 -7.90
N TRP A 159 20.17 10.10 -8.44
CA TRP A 159 19.91 8.74 -8.91
C TRP A 159 20.93 8.28 -9.96
N GLY A 160 21.50 9.20 -10.75
CA GLY A 160 22.57 8.89 -11.69
C GLY A 160 23.82 8.32 -10.99
N THR A 161 24.20 8.90 -9.85
CA THR A 161 25.33 8.45 -9.02
C THR A 161 25.04 7.08 -8.39
N LEU A 162 23.83 6.88 -7.86
CA LEU A 162 23.41 5.57 -7.33
C LEU A 162 23.53 4.46 -8.38
N LEU A 163 23.22 4.79 -9.64
CA LEU A 163 23.29 3.88 -10.78
C LEU A 163 24.72 3.66 -11.33
N GLN A 164 25.69 4.50 -10.97
CA GLN A 164 27.10 4.36 -11.38
C GLN A 164 27.94 3.54 -10.38
N GLY A 165 27.42 3.34 -9.16
CA GLY A 165 28.17 2.97 -7.96
C GLY A 165 28.80 1.58 -7.86
N THR A 166 29.10 0.87 -8.96
CA THR A 166 29.77 -0.45 -8.88
C THR A 166 30.88 -0.71 -9.91
N ASP A 167 31.16 0.20 -10.84
CA ASP A 167 32.25 -0.02 -11.81
C ASP A 167 33.62 0.50 -11.31
N ALA A 168 33.64 1.29 -10.23
CA ALA A 168 34.84 2.03 -9.80
C ALA A 168 35.61 1.43 -8.60
N ALA A 169 35.15 0.32 -8.00
CA ALA A 169 35.86 -0.35 -6.91
C ALA A 169 36.14 -1.81 -7.29
N GLY A 170 37.36 -2.10 -7.75
CA GLY A 170 37.87 -3.42 -8.15
C GLY A 170 38.01 -4.44 -7.00
N GLY A 171 37.10 -4.43 -6.04
CA GLY A 171 36.97 -5.39 -4.96
C GLY A 171 35.67 -6.16 -5.12
N ARG A 172 35.77 -7.49 -5.00
CA ARG A 172 34.70 -8.50 -5.06
C ARG A 172 33.63 -8.25 -3.97
N GLN A 173 32.87 -7.15 -4.05
CA GLN A 173 31.75 -6.89 -3.14
C GLN A 173 30.55 -7.74 -3.59
N SER A 174 29.96 -8.42 -2.62
CA SER A 174 28.77 -9.24 -2.83
C SER A 174 27.70 -8.43 -3.54
N THR A 175 27.30 -8.85 -4.74
CA THR A 175 26.19 -8.25 -5.50
C THR A 175 24.83 -8.47 -4.84
N ARG A 176 24.78 -9.27 -3.78
CA ARG A 176 23.55 -9.59 -3.06
C ARG A 176 22.99 -8.37 -2.31
N ALA A 177 21.79 -7.95 -2.67
CA ALA A 177 21.03 -6.88 -2.02
C ALA A 177 20.38 -7.34 -0.71
N ALA A 178 19.96 -8.60 -0.56
CA ALA A 178 19.39 -9.09 0.68
C ALA A 178 20.47 -9.60 1.66
N GLN A 179 20.63 -8.97 2.82
CA GLN A 179 21.45 -9.55 3.90
C GLN A 179 20.79 -10.79 4.48
N ASN A 180 21.54 -11.80 4.92
CA ASN A 180 20.93 -13.00 5.51
C ASN A 180 20.06 -12.72 6.75
N THR A 181 20.34 -11.62 7.45
CA THR A 181 19.68 -11.21 8.71
C THR A 181 18.70 -10.05 8.51
N HIS A 182 18.27 -9.75 7.28
CA HIS A 182 17.40 -8.61 6.99
C HIS A 182 15.96 -8.75 7.51
N PHE A 183 15.57 -9.93 7.99
CA PHE A 183 14.31 -10.18 8.67
C PHE A 183 14.53 -11.26 9.73
N VAL A 184 13.70 -11.28 10.78
CA VAL A 184 13.82 -12.29 11.85
C VAL A 184 13.04 -13.56 11.51
N SER A 185 11.82 -13.40 10.98
CA SER A 185 10.96 -14.52 10.60
C SER A 185 10.08 -14.13 9.42
N GLU A 186 9.48 -15.10 8.74
CA GLU A 186 8.51 -14.79 7.68
C GLU A 186 7.27 -14.03 8.18
N GLN A 187 7.06 -13.99 9.50
CA GLN A 187 6.02 -13.22 10.18
C GLN A 187 6.46 -11.79 10.55
N ASP A 188 7.73 -11.43 10.34
CA ASP A 188 8.25 -10.09 10.61
C ASP A 188 7.87 -9.14 9.45
N HIS A 189 6.70 -8.50 9.57
CA HIS A 189 6.09 -7.66 8.53
C HIS A 189 6.40 -6.16 8.66
N GLN A 190 7.27 -5.76 9.59
CA GLN A 190 7.58 -4.35 9.84
C GLN A 190 8.67 -3.83 8.89
N VAL A 191 8.33 -3.68 7.61
CA VAL A 191 9.35 -3.31 6.60
C VAL A 191 9.25 -1.84 6.18
N ILE A 192 8.05 -1.23 6.17
CA ILE A 192 7.86 0.16 5.73
C ILE A 192 6.63 0.81 6.40
N THR A 193 6.80 2.00 7.00
CA THR A 193 5.74 2.93 7.42
C THR A 193 5.59 4.02 6.36
N LEU A 194 4.39 4.23 5.81
CA LEU A 194 4.15 5.10 4.66
C LEU A 194 3.12 6.19 4.99
N HIS A 195 3.41 7.45 4.66
CA HIS A 195 2.44 8.56 4.77
C HIS A 195 2.08 9.11 3.38
N SER A 196 0.82 8.91 2.94
CA SER A 196 0.25 9.58 1.77
C SER A 196 -0.54 10.81 2.20
N SER A 197 -0.44 11.89 1.43
CA SER A 197 -1.32 13.05 1.55
C SER A 197 -2.24 13.04 0.32
N GLY A 198 -3.54 12.80 0.52
CA GLY A 198 -4.54 12.89 -0.55
C GLY A 198 -4.43 14.25 -1.24
N MET A 199 -4.17 14.26 -2.55
CA MET A 199 -4.16 15.50 -3.34
C MET A 199 -5.45 15.61 -4.13
N SER A 200 -6.31 16.48 -3.65
CA SER A 200 -7.24 17.24 -4.46
C SER A 200 -6.46 18.11 -5.48
N GLY A 201 -6.58 17.82 -6.79
CA GLY A 201 -6.66 18.90 -7.78
C GLY A 201 -5.87 18.82 -9.10
N LEU A 202 -4.67 18.25 -9.22
CA LEU A 202 -3.83 18.46 -10.44
C LEU A 202 -2.83 17.32 -10.78
N ALA A 203 -3.25 16.05 -10.75
CA ALA A 203 -2.42 14.98 -11.31
C ALA A 203 -2.76 14.76 -12.80
N VAL A 204 -1.76 14.88 -13.69
CA VAL A 204 -1.88 14.53 -15.13
C VAL A 204 -2.10 13.01 -15.30
N PHE A 205 -1.68 12.23 -14.30
CA PHE A 205 -1.86 10.79 -14.21
C PHE A 205 -2.94 10.48 -13.17
N LYS A 206 -3.87 9.59 -13.50
CA LYS A 206 -4.78 8.95 -12.55
C LYS A 206 -4.59 7.44 -12.65
N SER A 207 -4.24 6.83 -11.53
CA SER A 207 -4.08 5.38 -11.39
C SER A 207 -5.42 4.70 -11.24
N LEU A 208 -5.51 3.45 -11.70
CA LEU A 208 -6.63 2.57 -11.38
C LEU A 208 -6.48 1.85 -10.03
N ILE A 209 -5.36 2.04 -9.32
CA ILE A 209 -5.06 1.35 -8.08
C ILE A 209 -5.88 1.88 -6.91
N ALA A 210 -5.95 3.20 -6.74
CA ALA A 210 -6.75 3.84 -5.71
C ALA A 210 -7.88 4.66 -6.33
N TYR A 211 -9.01 4.77 -5.64
CA TYR A 211 -10.20 5.50 -6.09
C TYR A 211 -9.94 6.99 -6.33
N ASP A 212 -9.01 7.60 -5.57
CA ASP A 212 -8.59 8.99 -5.73
C ASP A 212 -7.65 9.21 -6.93
N GLY A 213 -7.31 8.14 -7.66
CA GLY A 213 -6.37 8.15 -8.76
C GLY A 213 -4.90 8.06 -8.31
N SER A 214 -4.61 7.81 -7.03
CA SER A 214 -3.23 7.64 -6.57
C SER A 214 -2.64 6.29 -7.00
N PRO A 215 -1.35 6.24 -7.38
CA PRO A 215 -0.70 5.01 -7.86
C PRO A 215 -0.31 4.04 -6.76
N LEU A 216 -0.87 4.16 -5.56
CA LEU A 216 -0.46 3.41 -4.40
C LEU A 216 -1.66 3.23 -3.46
N GLU A 217 -1.95 1.99 -3.10
CA GLU A 217 -3.02 1.62 -2.18
C GLU A 217 -2.47 0.68 -1.09
N TYR A 218 -2.95 0.83 0.14
CA TYR A 218 -2.71 -0.11 1.25
C TYR A 218 -3.92 -1.00 1.48
N SER A 219 -3.66 -2.24 1.87
CA SER A 219 -4.68 -3.11 2.42
C SER A 219 -4.17 -3.88 3.63
N TRP A 220 -5.04 -4.04 4.62
CA TRP A 220 -4.82 -4.87 5.79
C TRP A 220 -5.57 -6.18 5.61
N LYS A 221 -4.85 -7.30 5.66
CA LYS A 221 -5.43 -8.62 5.55
C LYS A 221 -5.56 -9.25 6.93
N TRP A 222 -6.78 -9.19 7.44
CA TRP A 222 -7.17 -9.84 8.67
C TRP A 222 -7.50 -11.30 8.36
N ASN A 223 -6.58 -12.25 8.60
CA ASN A 223 -6.83 -13.67 8.27
C ASN A 223 -7.19 -14.54 9.46
N THR A 224 -6.67 -14.22 10.64
CA THR A 224 -6.87 -15.04 11.82
C THR A 224 -7.65 -14.26 12.88
N ARG A 225 -8.05 -14.95 13.95
CA ARG A 225 -8.76 -14.36 15.08
C ARG A 225 -7.82 -13.57 15.99
N THR A 226 -6.55 -13.96 16.06
CA THR A 226 -5.63 -13.56 17.13
C THR A 226 -4.27 -13.07 16.62
N SER A 227 -3.95 -13.23 15.33
CA SER A 227 -2.72 -12.68 14.74
C SER A 227 -2.93 -11.25 14.28
N GLU A 228 -1.85 -10.50 14.27
CA GLU A 228 -1.78 -9.19 13.64
C GLU A 228 -2.21 -9.30 12.16
N PRO A 229 -2.85 -8.26 11.59
CA PRO A 229 -3.19 -8.23 10.17
C PRO A 229 -1.94 -8.21 9.28
N ASP A 230 -1.97 -8.91 8.14
CA ASP A 230 -0.88 -8.77 7.15
C ASP A 230 -1.04 -7.45 6.40
N ASN A 231 -0.01 -6.62 6.37
CA ASN A 231 -0.01 -5.39 5.57
C ASN A 231 0.37 -5.71 4.12
N ARG A 232 -0.34 -5.10 3.18
CA ARG A 232 -0.10 -5.22 1.74
C ARG A 232 -0.15 -3.86 1.09
N TYR A 233 0.56 -3.70 -0.02
CA TYR A 233 0.46 -2.53 -0.87
C TYR A 233 0.33 -2.94 -2.34
N SER A 234 -0.40 -2.13 -3.10
CA SER A 234 -0.55 -2.21 -4.54
C SER A 234 0.03 -0.94 -5.14
N ARG A 235 0.81 -1.03 -6.22
CA ARG A 235 1.40 0.15 -6.86
C ARG A 235 1.28 0.07 -8.37
N GLU A 236 0.89 1.17 -9.00
CA GLU A 236 1.03 1.34 -10.46
C GLU A 236 2.40 1.94 -10.76
N ALA A 237 3.21 1.22 -11.54
CA ALA A 237 4.45 1.77 -12.06
C ALA A 237 4.13 2.88 -13.06
N ILE A 238 4.49 4.12 -12.73
CA ILE A 238 4.30 5.27 -13.63
C ILE A 238 5.60 5.53 -14.37
N GLY A 239 5.61 5.21 -15.66
CA GLY A 239 6.61 5.69 -16.61
C GLY A 239 6.03 6.79 -17.50
N LYS A 240 6.91 7.52 -18.20
CA LYS A 240 6.51 8.35 -19.34
C LYS A 240 6.29 7.42 -20.54
N ASP A 241 5.21 6.65 -20.49
CA ASP A 241 5.03 5.48 -21.34
C ASP A 241 4.20 5.84 -22.56
N SER A 242 4.86 6.02 -23.71
CA SER A 242 4.20 6.38 -24.98
C SER A 242 3.08 5.42 -25.37
N GLY A 243 3.21 4.14 -24.99
CA GLY A 243 2.17 3.14 -25.24
C GLY A 243 0.92 3.36 -24.39
N ARG A 244 1.08 3.76 -23.12
CA ARG A 244 -0.07 4.06 -22.27
C ARG A 244 -0.72 5.39 -22.64
N ASP A 245 0.06 6.42 -22.93
CA ASP A 245 -0.50 7.70 -23.41
C ASP A 245 -1.29 7.48 -24.71
N ALA A 246 -0.79 6.63 -25.61
CA ALA A 246 -1.52 6.22 -26.81
C ALA A 246 -2.79 5.43 -26.48
N LEU A 247 -2.77 4.49 -25.52
CA LEU A 247 -3.96 3.76 -25.08
C LEU A 247 -4.99 4.70 -24.46
N MET A 248 -4.61 5.58 -23.54
CA MET A 248 -5.53 6.54 -22.91
C MET A 248 -6.07 7.54 -23.95
N HIS A 249 -5.24 7.98 -24.91
CA HIS A 249 -5.70 8.79 -26.03
C HIS A 249 -6.72 8.04 -26.89
N PHE A 250 -6.48 6.76 -27.20
CA PHE A 250 -7.43 5.92 -27.93
C PHE A 250 -8.74 5.73 -27.17
N LEU A 251 -8.69 5.34 -25.89
CA LEU A 251 -9.87 5.16 -25.03
C LEU A 251 -10.69 6.45 -24.91
N GLY A 252 -10.04 7.61 -24.80
CA GLY A 252 -10.73 8.90 -24.67
C GLY A 252 -11.26 9.50 -25.98
N ASN A 253 -10.66 9.18 -27.14
CA ASN A 253 -10.94 9.89 -28.39
C ASN A 253 -11.53 9.00 -29.51
N SER A 254 -11.33 7.68 -29.48
CA SER A 254 -11.91 6.75 -30.46
C SER A 254 -13.37 6.42 -30.12
N PRO A 255 -14.30 6.35 -31.10
CA PRO A 255 -15.64 5.82 -30.88
C PRO A 255 -15.63 4.42 -30.25
N GLU A 256 -14.75 3.53 -30.73
CA GLU A 256 -14.62 2.16 -30.21
C GLU A 256 -13.95 2.13 -28.84
N GLY A 257 -12.90 2.95 -28.64
CA GLY A 257 -12.19 3.04 -27.37
C GLY A 257 -13.10 3.45 -26.21
N LYS A 258 -14.10 4.31 -26.48
CA LYS A 258 -15.12 4.72 -25.50
C LYS A 258 -16.12 3.60 -25.13
N LEU A 259 -16.24 2.55 -25.95
CA LEU A 259 -17.07 1.38 -25.67
C LEU A 259 -16.32 0.30 -24.88
N MET A 260 -14.98 0.32 -24.92
CA MET A 260 -14.15 -0.65 -24.21
C MET A 260 -14.26 -0.45 -22.70
N LYS A 261 -14.65 -1.50 -21.98
CA LYS A 261 -14.61 -1.55 -20.51
C LYS A 261 -13.33 -2.26 -20.07
N PRO A 262 -12.52 -1.68 -19.17
CA PRO A 262 -11.31 -2.35 -18.70
C PRO A 262 -11.67 -3.67 -18.02
N ASN A 263 -11.01 -4.74 -18.41
CA ASN A 263 -10.99 -5.99 -17.65
C ASN A 263 -9.64 -6.08 -16.95
N VAL A 264 -9.64 -6.28 -15.64
CA VAL A 264 -8.42 -6.37 -14.85
C VAL A 264 -8.07 -7.84 -14.67
N MET A 265 -6.87 -8.21 -15.11
CA MET A 265 -6.26 -9.50 -14.82
C MET A 265 -5.05 -9.29 -13.90
N GLY A 266 -4.93 -10.13 -12.89
CA GLY A 266 -3.76 -10.22 -12.03
C GLY A 266 -3.13 -11.59 -12.13
N MET A 267 -1.80 -11.66 -12.02
CA MET A 267 -1.09 -12.92 -11.89
C MET A 267 -0.11 -12.80 -10.73
N ASP A 268 0.11 -13.89 -10.01
CA ASP A 268 1.18 -13.92 -9.01
C ASP A 268 2.54 -14.00 -9.72
N ASN A 269 3.48 -13.12 -9.36
CA ASN A 269 4.84 -13.16 -9.88
C ASN A 269 5.69 -14.21 -9.13
N VAL A 270 5.40 -15.48 -9.41
CA VAL A 270 6.06 -16.66 -8.85
C VAL A 270 6.30 -17.69 -9.95
N GLU A 271 6.88 -18.84 -9.61
CA GLU A 271 6.99 -19.98 -10.53
C GLU A 271 5.62 -20.28 -11.20
N PRO A 272 5.53 -20.49 -12.53
CA PRO A 272 4.26 -20.65 -13.23
C PRO A 272 3.35 -21.74 -12.67
N SER A 273 3.93 -22.84 -12.16
CA SER A 273 3.22 -23.95 -11.50
C SER A 273 2.48 -23.54 -10.22
N LYS A 274 2.86 -22.39 -9.64
CA LYS A 274 2.27 -21.79 -8.43
C LYS A 274 1.56 -20.47 -8.72
N SER A 275 1.71 -19.92 -9.93
CA SER A 275 1.11 -18.63 -10.29
C SER A 275 -0.38 -18.77 -10.45
N ARG A 276 -1.13 -17.91 -9.76
CA ARG A 276 -2.59 -17.89 -9.84
C ARG A 276 -3.04 -16.78 -10.77
N LEU A 277 -3.97 -17.10 -11.65
CA LEU A 277 -4.64 -16.13 -12.50
C LEU A 277 -5.85 -15.58 -11.74
N LYS A 278 -5.92 -14.26 -11.63
CA LYS A 278 -7.03 -13.53 -11.01
C LYS A 278 -7.73 -12.73 -12.08
N ILE A 279 -9.03 -12.92 -12.26
CA ILE A 279 -9.83 -12.16 -13.24
C ILE A 279 -10.90 -11.40 -12.46
N TYR A 280 -10.91 -10.08 -12.61
CA TYR A 280 -11.77 -9.18 -11.85
C TYR A 280 -13.00 -8.81 -12.69
N PHE A 281 -14.16 -8.79 -12.04
CA PHE A 281 -15.44 -8.45 -12.63
C PHE A 281 -16.23 -7.53 -11.71
N THR A 282 -17.06 -6.69 -12.32
CA THR A 282 -18.05 -5.86 -11.64
C THR A 282 -19.45 -6.41 -11.90
N SER A 283 -20.30 -6.47 -10.88
CA SER A 283 -21.73 -6.72 -11.04
C SER A 283 -22.51 -5.49 -10.60
N ALA A 284 -23.38 -4.97 -11.46
CA ALA A 284 -24.27 -3.87 -11.12
C ALA A 284 -25.30 -4.24 -10.03
N ASN A 285 -25.59 -5.54 -9.87
CA ASN A 285 -26.45 -6.03 -8.79
C ASN A 285 -25.68 -6.09 -7.47
N THR A 286 -26.31 -5.58 -6.44
CA THR A 286 -25.85 -5.40 -5.05
C THR A 286 -26.67 -6.19 -4.03
N SER A 287 -27.77 -6.82 -4.46
CA SER A 287 -28.56 -7.71 -3.61
C SER A 287 -27.73 -8.90 -3.12
N PHE A 288 -28.02 -9.37 -1.90
CA PHE A 288 -27.31 -10.53 -1.35
C PHE A 288 -27.60 -11.81 -2.14
N LYS A 289 -28.78 -11.92 -2.77
CA LYS A 289 -29.10 -12.98 -3.74
C LYS A 289 -28.06 -13.05 -4.88
N SER A 290 -27.70 -11.90 -5.45
CA SER A 290 -26.67 -11.84 -6.50
C SER A 290 -25.28 -12.17 -5.97
N VAL A 291 -24.93 -11.66 -4.77
CA VAL A 291 -23.67 -12.02 -4.09
C VAL A 291 -23.56 -13.52 -3.91
N ARG A 292 -24.61 -14.17 -3.39
CA ARG A 292 -24.69 -15.62 -3.19
C ARG A 292 -24.50 -16.39 -4.50
N GLU A 293 -25.21 -15.98 -5.55
CA GLU A 293 -25.11 -16.63 -6.86
C GLU A 293 -23.68 -16.56 -7.42
N ILE A 294 -23.02 -15.40 -7.32
CA ILE A 294 -21.64 -15.23 -7.80
C ILE A 294 -20.65 -16.00 -6.92
N MET A 295 -20.76 -15.91 -5.60
CA MET A 295 -19.86 -16.60 -4.67
C MET A 295 -19.92 -18.12 -4.86
N THR A 296 -21.13 -18.67 -5.02
CA THR A 296 -21.33 -20.11 -5.30
C THR A 296 -21.10 -20.48 -6.76
N MET A 297 -20.84 -19.51 -7.63
CA MET A 297 -20.76 -19.67 -9.09
C MET A 297 -21.98 -20.43 -9.65
N GLY A 298 -23.19 -20.01 -9.27
CA GLY A 298 -24.43 -20.69 -9.67
C GLY A 298 -24.57 -22.11 -9.09
N GLY A 299 -23.96 -22.38 -7.93
CA GLY A 299 -23.95 -23.70 -7.29
C GLY A 299 -22.80 -24.63 -7.72
N ILE A 300 -21.88 -24.19 -8.59
CA ILE A 300 -20.69 -24.96 -8.95
C ILE A 300 -19.72 -25.09 -7.76
N SER A 301 -19.61 -24.06 -6.92
CA SER A 301 -18.81 -24.06 -5.70
C SER A 301 -19.66 -24.42 -4.47
N ASP A 302 -19.20 -25.41 -3.72
CA ASP A 302 -19.83 -25.88 -2.49
C ASP A 302 -19.41 -25.00 -1.31
N ILE A 303 -20.12 -23.90 -1.11
CA ILE A 303 -19.92 -22.96 0.00
C ILE A 303 -21.00 -23.20 1.05
N SER A 304 -20.61 -23.30 2.31
CA SER A 304 -21.58 -23.51 3.38
C SER A 304 -22.54 -22.34 3.54
N GLU A 305 -23.80 -22.65 3.87
CA GLU A 305 -24.81 -21.63 4.18
C GLU A 305 -24.34 -20.72 5.32
N GLU A 306 -23.67 -21.29 6.33
CA GLU A 306 -23.05 -20.53 7.42
C GLU A 306 -22.05 -19.48 6.90
N SER A 307 -21.19 -19.84 5.95
CA SER A 307 -20.22 -18.90 5.38
C SER A 307 -20.89 -17.81 4.56
N LEU A 308 -21.98 -18.12 3.86
CA LEU A 308 -22.76 -17.14 3.09
C LEU A 308 -23.48 -16.19 4.05
N GLN A 309 -24.13 -16.69 5.10
CA GLN A 309 -24.79 -15.85 6.10
C GLN A 309 -23.79 -15.01 6.91
N ASN A 310 -22.56 -15.50 7.12
CA ASN A 310 -21.49 -14.71 7.72
C ASN A 310 -21.05 -13.55 6.80
N LEU A 311 -20.95 -13.80 5.48
CA LEU A 311 -20.73 -12.73 4.50
C LEU A 311 -21.91 -11.74 4.50
N ARG A 312 -23.15 -12.23 4.58
CA ARG A 312 -24.34 -11.37 4.67
C ARG A 312 -24.28 -10.47 5.90
N SER A 313 -24.02 -11.03 7.07
CA SER A 313 -23.95 -10.26 8.32
C SER A 313 -22.86 -9.20 8.28
N MET A 314 -21.71 -9.50 7.64
CA MET A 314 -20.65 -8.53 7.39
C MET A 314 -21.13 -7.37 6.53
N ILE A 315 -21.78 -7.65 5.39
CA ILE A 315 -22.29 -6.62 4.48
C ILE A 315 -23.31 -5.73 5.21
N LEU A 316 -24.27 -6.34 5.91
CA LEU A 316 -25.31 -5.61 6.64
C LEU A 316 -24.71 -4.74 7.74
N ALA A 317 -23.80 -5.30 8.55
CA ALA A 317 -23.16 -4.57 9.65
C ALA A 317 -22.36 -3.38 9.11
N VAL A 318 -21.45 -3.61 8.16
CA VAL A 318 -20.59 -2.56 7.59
C VAL A 318 -21.42 -1.41 7.01
N LEU A 319 -22.50 -1.73 6.29
CA LEU A 319 -23.37 -0.74 5.66
C LEU A 319 -24.45 -0.18 6.59
N GLY A 320 -24.53 -0.62 7.85
CA GLY A 320 -25.54 -0.17 8.80
C GLY A 320 -26.98 -0.56 8.42
N LEU A 321 -27.15 -1.63 7.65
CA LEU A 321 -28.46 -2.14 7.23
C LEU A 321 -29.07 -3.03 8.33
N PRO A 322 -30.41 -3.08 8.44
CA PRO A 322 -31.06 -3.90 9.45
C PRO A 322 -30.84 -5.40 9.17
N ALA A 323 -30.79 -6.21 10.23
CA ALA A 323 -30.49 -7.64 10.13
C ALA A 323 -31.51 -8.43 9.27
N ASP A 324 -32.74 -7.93 9.16
CA ASP A 324 -33.83 -8.49 8.36
C ASP A 324 -33.91 -7.89 6.94
N PHE A 325 -32.89 -7.13 6.50
CA PHE A 325 -32.86 -6.57 5.14
C PHE A 325 -33.01 -7.67 4.09
N PRO A 326 -34.00 -7.58 3.16
CA PRO A 326 -34.33 -8.68 2.25
C PRO A 326 -33.17 -9.09 1.33
N GLU A 327 -32.97 -10.40 1.08
CA GLU A 327 -31.85 -10.89 0.26
C GLU A 327 -31.95 -10.44 -1.21
N GLU A 328 -33.15 -10.24 -1.73
CA GLU A 328 -33.44 -9.81 -3.11
C GLU A 328 -33.36 -8.30 -3.30
N LYS A 329 -33.36 -7.53 -2.21
CA LYS A 329 -33.41 -6.07 -2.29
C LYS A 329 -32.02 -5.54 -2.65
N GLU A 330 -31.99 -4.69 -3.67
CA GLU A 330 -30.79 -3.96 -4.06
C GLU A 330 -30.42 -2.92 -2.98
N ILE A 331 -29.12 -2.80 -2.71
CA ILE A 331 -28.57 -1.81 -1.78
C ILE A 331 -28.51 -0.48 -2.52
N SER A 332 -29.27 0.49 -2.04
CA SER A 332 -29.34 1.82 -2.65
C SER A 332 -28.05 2.60 -2.40
N VAL A 333 -27.61 3.37 -3.39
CA VAL A 333 -26.51 4.32 -3.24
C VAL A 333 -27.02 5.47 -2.38
N GLU A 334 -26.47 5.66 -1.18
CA GLU A 334 -26.64 6.93 -0.49
C GLU A 334 -25.88 8.00 -1.28
N SER A 335 -26.55 9.07 -1.67
CA SER A 335 -25.95 10.16 -2.44
C SER A 335 -24.84 10.82 -1.62
N THR A 336 -23.60 10.34 -1.74
CA THR A 336 -22.42 11.02 -1.19
C THR A 336 -22.21 12.34 -1.94
N THR A 337 -22.65 13.40 -1.29
CA THR A 337 -22.48 14.80 -1.72
C THR A 337 -21.14 15.32 -1.20
N ALA A 338 -20.01 14.92 -1.80
CA ALA A 338 -18.72 15.65 -1.62
C ALA A 338 -17.61 15.15 -2.55
N GLY A 339 -17.09 16.05 -3.39
CA GLY A 339 -15.74 15.94 -3.99
C GLY A 339 -15.71 15.43 -5.44
N GLN A 340 -14.74 15.91 -6.22
CA GLN A 340 -14.53 15.57 -7.63
C GLN A 340 -14.30 14.06 -7.84
N THR A 341 -15.36 13.26 -7.93
CA THR A 341 -15.23 11.85 -8.30
C THR A 341 -14.69 11.75 -9.72
N TRP A 342 -13.68 10.90 -9.89
CA TRP A 342 -13.18 10.55 -11.21
C TRP A 342 -14.24 9.67 -11.89
N LYS A 343 -15.07 10.29 -12.75
CA LYS A 343 -16.18 9.62 -13.46
C LYS A 343 -15.80 8.29 -14.11
N ASP A 344 -14.58 8.16 -14.62
CA ASP A 344 -14.12 6.91 -15.24
C ASP A 344 -13.96 5.77 -14.22
N PHE A 345 -13.65 6.09 -12.95
CA PHE A 345 -13.59 5.09 -11.88
C PHE A 345 -14.97 4.70 -11.35
N GLU A 346 -15.95 5.62 -11.39
CA GLU A 346 -17.33 5.30 -11.02
C GLU A 346 -17.89 4.17 -11.90
N ALA A 347 -17.52 4.14 -13.19
CA ALA A 347 -17.89 3.06 -14.11
C ALA A 347 -17.21 1.72 -13.78
N LEU A 348 -15.99 1.77 -13.21
CA LEU A 348 -15.25 0.58 -12.76
C LEU A 348 -15.73 0.03 -11.41
N CYS A 349 -16.47 0.83 -10.66
CA CYS A 349 -17.04 0.46 -9.37
C CYS A 349 -18.58 0.50 -9.40
N GLU A 350 -19.17 0.24 -10.58
CA GLU A 350 -20.61 0.13 -10.71
C GLU A 350 -21.10 -1.18 -10.08
N GLY A 351 -21.44 -1.09 -8.79
CA GLY A 351 -21.93 -2.22 -7.98
C GLY A 351 -20.82 -2.85 -7.14
N PHE A 352 -20.85 -4.17 -7.01
CA PHE A 352 -19.86 -4.94 -6.27
C PHE A 352 -18.80 -5.54 -7.18
N ILE A 353 -17.59 -5.68 -6.64
CA ILE A 353 -16.44 -6.21 -7.37
C ILE A 353 -16.16 -7.63 -6.90
N TYR A 354 -15.80 -8.50 -7.83
CA TYR A 354 -15.45 -9.88 -7.58
C TYR A 354 -14.15 -10.21 -8.31
N PHE A 355 -13.35 -11.13 -7.78
CA PHE A 355 -12.37 -11.80 -8.62
C PHE A 355 -12.38 -13.30 -8.42
N PHE A 356 -12.07 -13.99 -9.51
CA PHE A 356 -11.94 -15.44 -9.57
C PHE A 356 -10.45 -15.78 -9.50
N ASP A 357 -10.03 -16.40 -8.40
CA ASP A 357 -8.67 -16.87 -8.13
C ASP A 357 -8.52 -18.29 -8.69
N ILE A 358 -7.84 -18.42 -9.83
CA ILE A 358 -7.63 -19.67 -10.56
C ILE A 358 -6.21 -20.15 -10.25
N ALA A 359 -6.10 -21.18 -9.41
CA ALA A 359 -4.81 -21.83 -9.15
C ALA A 359 -4.61 -23.03 -10.10
N PRO A 360 -3.38 -23.31 -10.56
CA PRO A 360 -3.10 -24.41 -11.48
C PRO A 360 -3.55 -25.79 -10.96
N THR A 361 -3.57 -25.96 -9.63
CA THR A 361 -3.90 -27.23 -8.97
C THR A 361 -5.32 -27.25 -8.37
N SER A 362 -6.04 -26.13 -8.38
CA SER A 362 -7.42 -26.08 -7.87
C SER A 362 -8.38 -26.42 -9.01
N GLY A 363 -9.09 -27.55 -8.92
CA GLY A 363 -10.09 -27.94 -9.92
C GLY A 363 -11.30 -26.99 -10.04
N ARG A 364 -11.40 -25.97 -9.17
CA ARG A 364 -12.42 -24.92 -9.20
C ARG A 364 -11.81 -23.57 -8.78
N PRO A 365 -12.19 -22.45 -9.43
CA PRO A 365 -11.79 -21.12 -8.98
C PRO A 365 -12.32 -20.82 -7.58
N GLN A 366 -11.55 -20.07 -6.79
CA GLN A 366 -12.07 -19.43 -5.57
C GLN A 366 -12.62 -18.06 -5.92
N VAL A 367 -13.77 -17.71 -5.37
CA VAL A 367 -14.38 -16.38 -5.58
C VAL A 367 -14.08 -15.49 -4.39
N LYS A 368 -13.61 -14.27 -4.65
CA LYS A 368 -13.50 -13.21 -3.64
C LYS A 368 -14.49 -12.10 -3.94
N PHE A 369 -15.09 -11.59 -2.88
CA PHE A 369 -16.02 -10.46 -2.90
C PHE A 369 -15.32 -9.20 -2.41
N PHE A 370 -15.63 -8.05 -3.00
CA PHE A 370 -15.19 -6.73 -2.57
C PHE A 370 -16.41 -5.81 -2.39
N LEU A 371 -16.60 -5.33 -1.17
CA LEU A 371 -17.59 -4.32 -0.85
C LEU A 371 -17.04 -2.92 -1.18
N THR A 372 -17.71 -2.21 -2.08
CA THR A 372 -17.39 -0.85 -2.53
C THR A 372 -17.92 0.19 -1.53
N THR A 373 -17.30 0.23 -0.34
CA THR A 373 -17.73 1.11 0.77
C THR A 373 -17.85 2.60 0.43
N PRO A 374 -17.05 3.22 -0.47
CA PRO A 374 -17.20 4.64 -0.80
C PRO A 374 -18.54 4.99 -1.47
N LYS A 375 -19.22 4.01 -2.06
CA LYS A 375 -20.47 4.20 -2.81
C LYS A 375 -21.72 3.81 -2.01
N TYR A 376 -21.59 2.86 -1.09
CA TYR A 376 -22.73 2.26 -0.39
C TYR A 376 -22.69 2.46 1.13
N GLY A 377 -21.52 2.77 1.69
CA GLY A 377 -21.36 2.96 3.13
C GLY A 377 -21.56 4.42 3.54
N ALA A 378 -21.65 4.61 4.86
CA ALA A 378 -21.63 5.92 5.49
C ALA A 378 -20.23 6.56 5.41
N ASP A 379 -19.88 7.48 6.33
CA ASP A 379 -18.52 8.01 6.43
C ASP A 379 -17.51 6.96 6.93
N ASP A 380 -16.23 7.16 6.61
CA ASP A 380 -15.14 6.23 6.94
C ASP A 380 -15.12 5.77 8.40
N LEU A 381 -15.42 6.66 9.36
CA LEU A 381 -15.39 6.30 10.78
C LEU A 381 -16.60 5.46 11.19
N THR A 382 -17.76 5.70 10.60
CA THR A 382 -18.93 4.85 10.79
C THR A 382 -18.69 3.46 10.20
N ILE A 383 -18.17 3.38 8.97
CA ILE A 383 -17.78 2.10 8.34
C ILE A 383 -16.74 1.36 9.20
N ALA A 384 -15.69 2.05 9.64
CA ALA A 384 -14.64 1.46 10.47
C ALA A 384 -15.22 0.94 11.80
N ARG A 385 -16.04 1.73 12.49
CA ARG A 385 -16.69 1.30 13.74
C ARG A 385 -17.57 0.07 13.55
N ASN A 386 -18.41 0.08 12.51
CA ASN A 386 -19.30 -1.03 12.21
C ASN A 386 -18.52 -2.31 11.88
N LEU A 387 -17.47 -2.19 11.06
CA LEU A 387 -16.60 -3.32 10.73
C LEU A 387 -15.90 -3.87 11.97
N MET A 388 -15.34 -3.00 12.81
CA MET A 388 -14.63 -3.42 14.02
C MET A 388 -15.57 -4.08 15.03
N ALA A 389 -16.78 -3.54 15.23
CA ALA A 389 -17.80 -4.16 16.07
C ALA A 389 -18.18 -5.57 15.56
N TRP A 390 -18.43 -5.71 14.26
CA TRP A 390 -18.70 -7.01 13.66
C TRP A 390 -17.51 -7.96 13.81
N MET A 391 -16.28 -7.48 13.63
CA MET A 391 -15.08 -8.31 13.82
C MET A 391 -14.93 -8.80 15.26
N ASP A 392 -15.20 -7.94 16.24
CA ASP A 392 -15.19 -8.31 17.66
C ASP A 392 -16.20 -9.42 17.96
N GLU A 393 -17.44 -9.27 17.48
CA GLU A 393 -18.49 -10.29 17.60
C GLU A 393 -18.12 -11.63 16.94
N GLN A 394 -17.33 -11.62 15.87
CA GLN A 394 -16.81 -12.84 15.21
C GLN A 394 -15.60 -13.46 15.95
N GLY A 395 -15.21 -12.90 17.10
CA GLY A 395 -14.04 -13.30 17.89
C GLY A 395 -12.72 -12.90 17.24
N ARG A 396 -12.71 -11.75 16.53
CA ARG A 396 -11.56 -11.20 15.78
C ARG A 396 -11.19 -9.79 16.26
N GLY A 397 -11.61 -9.45 17.47
CA GLY A 397 -11.51 -8.11 18.06
C GLY A 397 -10.12 -7.68 18.48
N THR A 398 -9.14 -8.60 18.55
CA THR A 398 -7.84 -8.38 19.23
C THR A 398 -7.11 -7.09 18.82
N TYR A 399 -7.22 -6.66 17.55
CA TYR A 399 -6.56 -5.44 17.05
C TYR A 399 -7.56 -4.33 16.65
N CYS A 400 -8.84 -4.46 16.97
CA CYS A 400 -9.87 -3.51 16.58
C CYS A 400 -9.66 -2.13 17.23
N ASP A 401 -9.32 -2.09 18.52
CA ASP A 401 -9.06 -0.84 19.23
C ASP A 401 -7.84 -0.11 18.70
N ALA A 402 -6.77 -0.85 18.35
CA ALA A 402 -5.57 -0.27 17.73
C ALA A 402 -5.88 0.34 16.36
N TYR A 403 -6.70 -0.35 15.56
CA TYR A 403 -7.16 0.18 14.27
C TYR A 403 -7.93 1.48 14.47
N ILE A 404 -8.98 1.50 15.31
CA ILE A 404 -9.75 2.72 15.62
C ILE A 404 -8.88 3.83 16.22
N GLY A 405 -7.89 3.48 17.05
CA GLY A 405 -6.92 4.42 17.61
C GLY A 405 -6.15 5.16 16.52
N ALA A 406 -5.67 4.45 15.50
CA ALA A 406 -4.98 5.04 14.35
C ALA A 406 -5.87 6.03 13.58
N TRP A 407 -7.19 5.85 13.57
CA TRP A 407 -8.13 6.81 12.98
C TRP A 407 -8.33 8.07 13.83
N ARG A 408 -8.29 7.94 15.16
CA ARG A 408 -8.50 9.07 16.10
C ARG A 408 -7.31 10.00 16.12
N THR A 409 -6.08 9.47 16.11
CA THR A 409 -4.85 10.27 16.06
C THR A 409 -4.78 11.13 14.78
N GLY A 410 -5.36 10.65 13.66
CA GLY A 410 -5.53 11.44 12.44
C GLY A 410 -6.55 12.58 12.54
N ARG A 411 -7.57 12.48 13.41
CA ARG A 411 -8.61 13.52 13.59
C ARG A 411 -8.28 14.53 14.69
N GLU A 412 -7.56 14.17 15.75
CA GLU A 412 -7.20 15.11 16.83
C GLU A 412 -6.28 16.25 16.35
N CYS A 413 -5.63 16.12 15.19
CA CYS A 413 -4.94 17.22 14.51
C CYS A 413 -5.89 18.31 13.93
N THR A 414 -7.20 18.23 14.14
CA THR A 414 -8.18 19.18 13.57
C THR A 414 -8.88 20.09 14.58
N ASP A 415 -8.49 20.09 15.86
CA ASP A 415 -9.17 20.85 16.90
C ASP A 415 -8.24 21.83 17.64
N THR A 416 -8.09 23.06 17.12
CA THR A 416 -8.17 24.35 17.85
C THR A 416 -7.68 25.52 16.98
N SER A 417 -8.65 26.29 16.46
CA SER A 417 -8.53 27.64 15.87
C SER A 417 -7.76 27.79 14.53
N VAL A 418 -8.31 28.59 13.61
CA VAL A 418 -7.65 29.15 12.40
C VAL A 418 -7.72 28.36 11.08
N ILE A 419 -8.69 27.46 10.84
CA ILE A 419 -8.86 26.91 9.48
C ILE A 419 -10.33 26.90 9.02
N SER A 420 -10.58 27.74 8.00
CA SER A 420 -11.83 27.88 7.24
C SER A 420 -12.37 26.55 6.72
N ALA A 421 -13.70 26.47 6.64
CA ALA A 421 -14.54 25.31 6.31
C ALA A 421 -14.17 24.46 5.06
N ARG A 422 -13.26 24.91 4.18
CA ARG A 422 -12.83 24.17 2.98
C ARG A 422 -11.80 23.06 3.22
N ARG A 423 -11.22 22.94 4.42
CA ARG A 423 -10.19 21.92 4.72
C ARG A 423 -10.70 20.64 5.38
N ARG A 424 -11.99 20.55 5.75
CA ARG A 424 -12.59 19.32 6.30
C ARG A 424 -12.74 18.19 5.27
N GLU A 425 -12.83 18.51 3.97
CA GLU A 425 -13.04 17.52 2.90
C GLU A 425 -11.75 16.79 2.45
N SER A 426 -10.57 17.26 2.86
CA SER A 426 -9.28 16.84 2.28
C SER A 426 -8.64 15.61 2.93
N LEU A 427 -9.05 15.22 4.14
CA LEU A 427 -8.54 14.04 4.83
C LEU A 427 -9.52 12.86 4.77
N THR A 428 -10.79 13.13 4.48
CA THR A 428 -11.82 12.13 4.19
C THR A 428 -11.66 11.45 2.81
N SER A 429 -10.78 11.93 1.94
CA SER A 429 -10.58 11.33 0.61
C SER A 429 -9.51 10.24 0.55
N SER A 430 -8.80 9.96 1.64
CA SER A 430 -7.63 9.07 1.61
C SER A 430 -7.95 7.60 1.86
N LEU A 431 -9.19 7.25 2.19
CA LEU A 431 -9.58 5.89 2.60
C LEU A 431 -10.79 5.38 1.83
N THR A 432 -10.68 5.41 0.52
CA THR A 432 -11.52 4.59 -0.35
C THR A 432 -11.14 3.12 -0.21
N SER A 433 -11.66 2.48 0.83
CA SER A 433 -11.36 1.08 1.13
C SER A 433 -12.32 0.14 0.39
N LEU A 434 -11.77 -0.85 -0.29
CA LEU A 434 -12.52 -2.05 -0.68
C LEU A 434 -12.34 -3.11 0.41
N LEU A 435 -13.44 -3.61 0.98
CA LEU A 435 -13.38 -4.71 1.95
C LEU A 435 -13.51 -6.05 1.23
N SER A 436 -12.47 -6.88 1.32
CA SER A 436 -12.44 -8.20 0.67
C SER A 436 -12.85 -9.33 1.61
N TYR A 437 -13.69 -10.25 1.13
CA TYR A 437 -14.07 -11.47 1.84
C TYR A 437 -13.87 -12.72 0.96
N THR A 438 -13.47 -13.83 1.58
CA THR A 438 -13.37 -15.16 0.94
C THR A 438 -14.20 -16.15 1.74
N ALA A 439 -15.19 -16.77 1.10
CA ALA A 439 -16.04 -17.76 1.75
C ALA A 439 -15.31 -19.09 1.96
N ARG A 440 -15.70 -19.83 3.01
CA ARG A 440 -15.11 -21.14 3.34
C ARG A 440 -15.84 -22.27 2.60
N PRO A 441 -15.12 -23.27 2.07
CA PRO A 441 -15.74 -24.47 1.52
C PRO A 441 -16.59 -25.18 2.57
N GLY A 442 -17.71 -25.77 2.16
CA GLY A 442 -18.48 -26.67 3.01
C GLY A 442 -17.70 -27.94 3.32
N THR A 443 -17.74 -28.40 4.57
CA THR A 443 -17.33 -29.76 4.92
C THR A 443 -18.44 -30.72 4.50
N LYS A 444 -18.24 -31.49 3.42
CA LYS A 444 -19.11 -32.62 3.14
C LYS A 444 -18.94 -33.63 4.27
N ARG A 445 -19.98 -33.81 5.09
CA ARG A 445 -20.17 -35.05 5.86
C ARG A 445 -20.42 -36.16 4.83
N THR A 446 -19.39 -36.95 4.53
CA THR A 446 -19.60 -38.32 4.04
C THR A 446 -20.07 -39.20 5.18
#